data_AF-A0A7Y2JBL6-F1
#
_entry.id   AF-A0A7Y2JBL6-F1
#
_cell.length_a   1.000
_cell.length_b   1.000
_cell.length_c   1.000
_cell.angle_alpha   90.00
_cell.angle_beta   90.00
_cell.angle_gamma   90.00
#
_symmetry.space_group_name_H-M   'P 1'
#
loop_
_entity.id
_entity.type
_entity.pdbx_description
1 polymer ?
#
loop_
_entity_poly.entity_id
_entity_poly.type
_entity_poly.pdbx_seq_one_letter_code
_entity_poly.pdbx_strand_id
1 'polypeptide(L)'
;MIFVGGDQQYNGSGNPVWRNADKVLLTGPPGCGKTTVARKVAGILGSGAVGFFTEEVRDPTGNRTGFQVESIDGRKGELSSRRPGPGPRVGPYVVDVRGFEAVALPSLAG
;
A
#
# COMPACT_ATOMS: atom_id res chain seq x y z
N MET A 1 -0.20 1.95 0.32
CA MET A 1 0.51 3.21 0.07
C MET A 1 1.64 2.93 -0.93
N ILE A 2 1.70 3.65 -2.04
CA ILE A 2 2.82 3.55 -3.01
C ILE A 2 3.87 4.60 -2.65
N PHE A 3 5.12 4.20 -2.71
CA PHE A 3 6.28 5.09 -2.68
C PHE A 3 7.03 4.94 -4.00
N VAL A 4 7.51 6.07 -4.51
CA VAL A 4 8.39 6.10 -5.67
C VAL A 4 9.77 6.40 -5.14
N GLY A 5 10.75 5.55 -5.46
CA GLY A 5 12.15 5.83 -5.15
C GLY A 5 12.55 7.14 -5.84
N GLY A 6 13.08 8.11 -5.08
CA GLY A 6 13.60 9.32 -5.68
C GLY A 6 14.86 9.02 -6.48
N ASP A 7 15.00 9.61 -7.67
CA ASP A 7 16.26 9.52 -8.43
C ASP A 7 17.41 10.13 -7.62
N GLN A 8 18.48 9.36 -7.48
CA GLN A 8 19.71 9.78 -6.81
C GLN A 8 20.52 10.64 -7.78
N GLN A 9 20.57 11.96 -7.56
CA GLN A 9 21.42 12.86 -8.34
C GLN A 9 22.68 13.20 -7.54
N TYR A 10 23.82 13.32 -8.19
CA TYR A 10 25.04 13.81 -7.56
C TYR A 10 25.17 15.31 -7.80
N ASN A 11 25.45 16.09 -6.76
CA ASN A 11 25.80 17.50 -6.96
C ASN A 11 27.21 17.64 -7.58
N GLY A 12 27.58 18.84 -7.98
CA GLY A 12 28.91 19.13 -8.57
C GLY A 12 30.12 18.81 -7.66
N SER A 13 29.90 18.44 -6.39
CA SER A 13 30.93 17.95 -5.47
C SER A 13 30.87 16.43 -5.22
N GLY A 14 30.05 15.69 -5.97
CA GLY A 14 29.95 14.23 -5.88
C GLY A 14 29.17 13.73 -4.66
N ASN A 15 28.39 14.59 -4.00
CA ASN A 15 27.51 14.17 -2.91
C ASN A 15 26.14 13.75 -3.46
N PRO A 16 25.56 12.64 -2.99
CA PRO A 16 24.21 12.25 -3.35
C PRO A 16 23.21 13.27 -2.79
N VAL A 17 22.37 13.78 -3.68
CA VAL A 17 21.25 14.67 -3.41
C VAL A 17 19.98 13.96 -3.83
N TRP A 18 19.09 13.75 -2.87
CA TRP A 18 17.74 13.28 -3.13
C TRP A 18 16.89 14.45 -3.58
N ARG A 19 16.38 14.41 -4.82
CA ARG A 19 15.39 15.40 -5.24
C ARG A 19 14.17 15.23 -4.33
N ASN A 20 13.72 16.31 -3.68
CA ASN A 20 12.55 16.26 -2.82
C ASN A 20 11.35 15.89 -3.72
N ALA A 21 10.88 14.66 -3.64
CA ALA A 21 9.77 14.19 -4.46
C ALA A 21 8.47 14.81 -3.96
N ASP A 22 7.68 15.37 -4.87
CA ASP A 22 6.36 15.90 -4.53
C ASP A 22 5.48 14.78 -3.98
N LYS A 23 4.86 15.04 -2.83
CA LYS A 23 3.95 14.08 -2.19
C LYS A 23 2.56 14.23 -2.80
N VAL A 24 2.12 13.21 -3.52
CA VAL A 24 0.79 13.17 -4.15
C VAL A 24 -0.16 12.32 -3.31
N LEU A 25 -1.31 12.89 -2.92
CA LEU A 25 -2.40 12.17 -2.25
C LEU A 25 -3.63 12.10 -3.16
N LEU A 26 -4.05 10.89 -3.51
CA LEU A 26 -5.29 10.66 -4.25
C LEU A 26 -6.48 10.56 -3.28
N THR A 27 -7.44 11.47 -3.42
CA THR A 27 -8.66 11.52 -2.61
C THR A 27 -9.92 11.40 -3.47
N GLY A 28 -11.04 11.01 -2.86
CA GLY A 28 -12.34 10.85 -3.51
C GLY A 28 -13.18 9.73 -2.89
N PRO A 29 -14.47 9.60 -3.28
CA PRO A 29 -15.39 8.61 -2.72
C PRO A 29 -14.86 7.16 -2.81
N PRO A 30 -15.26 6.24 -1.91
CA PRO A 30 -14.97 4.82 -2.05
C PRO A 30 -15.40 4.29 -3.44
N GLY A 31 -14.59 3.42 -4.05
CA GLY A 31 -14.89 2.85 -5.37
C GLY A 31 -14.59 3.75 -6.58
N CYS A 32 -14.16 5.00 -6.41
CA CYS A 32 -13.89 5.91 -7.55
C CYS A 32 -12.62 5.59 -8.39
N GLY A 33 -11.92 4.48 -8.11
CA GLY A 33 -10.75 4.05 -8.89
C GLY A 33 -9.38 4.53 -8.41
N LYS A 34 -9.25 5.07 -7.18
CA LYS A 34 -7.95 5.48 -6.60
C LYS A 34 -6.89 4.37 -6.67
N THR A 35 -7.23 3.18 -6.18
CA THR A 35 -6.34 2.02 -6.21
C THR A 35 -5.99 1.62 -7.64
N THR A 36 -6.93 1.76 -8.58
CA THR A 36 -6.69 1.50 -10.00
C THR A 36 -5.68 2.46 -10.60
N VAL A 37 -5.79 3.77 -10.33
CA VAL A 37 -4.81 4.77 -10.79
C VAL A 37 -3.44 4.47 -10.19
N ALA A 38 -3.40 4.24 -8.88
CA ALA A 38 -2.18 3.89 -8.15
C ALA A 38 -1.50 2.66 -8.78
N ARG A 39 -2.25 1.59 -9.08
CA ARG A 39 -1.73 0.35 -9.69
C ARG A 39 -1.19 0.58 -11.11
N LYS A 40 -1.86 1.42 -11.91
CA LYS A 40 -1.37 1.81 -13.24
C LYS A 40 -0.07 2.60 -13.17
N VAL A 41 0.04 3.56 -12.25
CA VAL A 41 1.26 4.35 -12.04
C VAL A 41 2.41 3.45 -11.59
N ALA A 42 2.17 2.55 -10.63
CA ALA A 42 3.11 1.52 -10.23
C ALA A 42 3.60 0.69 -11.44
N GLY A 43 2.70 0.26 -12.32
CA GLY A 43 3.06 -0.47 -13.54
C GLY A 43 3.91 0.33 -14.53
N ILE A 44 3.67 1.65 -14.64
CA ILE A 44 4.47 2.55 -15.48
C ILE A 44 5.89 2.74 -14.90
N LEU A 45 6.00 2.85 -13.58
CA LEU A 45 7.27 3.03 -12.87
C LEU A 45 8.12 1.76 -12.80
N GLY A 46 7.50 0.59 -12.94
CA GLY A 46 8.20 -0.70 -12.91
C GLY A 46 9.01 -0.88 -11.62
N SER A 47 10.30 -1.15 -11.77
CA SER A 47 11.23 -1.37 -10.65
C SER A 47 11.50 -0.12 -9.79
N GLY A 48 11.11 1.07 -10.25
CA GLY A 48 11.24 2.31 -9.46
C GLY A 48 10.13 2.51 -8.42
N ALA A 49 9.10 1.66 -8.42
CA ALA A 49 7.99 1.74 -7.47
C ALA A 49 8.12 0.70 -6.36
N VAL A 50 7.86 1.14 -5.13
CA VAL A 50 7.87 0.32 -3.92
C VAL A 50 6.59 0.57 -3.12
N GLY A 51 6.22 -0.35 -2.25
CA GLY A 51 5.06 -0.27 -1.39
C GLY A 51 3.93 -1.24 -1.75
N PHE A 52 2.72 -0.88 -1.33
CA PHE A 52 1.58 -1.79 -1.28
C PHE A 52 0.25 -1.10 -1.57
N PHE A 53 -0.77 -1.91 -1.80
CA PHE A 53 -2.17 -1.56 -1.98
C PHE A 53 -2.99 -2.15 -0.85
N THR A 54 -4.18 -1.59 -0.63
CA THR A 54 -5.19 -2.19 0.23
C THR A 54 -6.44 -2.44 -0.59
N GLU A 55 -6.97 -3.65 -0.51
CA GLU A 55 -8.19 -4.04 -1.19
C GLU A 55 -9.30 -4.35 -0.19
N GLU A 56 -10.52 -3.97 -0.56
CA GLU A 56 -11.68 -4.24 0.26
C GLU A 56 -12.16 -5.68 0.02
N VAL A 57 -12.25 -6.47 1.09
CA VAL A 57 -12.77 -7.83 1.03
C VAL A 57 -14.27 -7.78 1.28
N ARG A 58 -15.04 -8.35 0.35
CA ARG A 58 -16.50 -8.45 0.43
C ARG A 58 -16.94 -9.90 0.39
N ASP A 59 -18.03 -10.20 1.09
CA ASP A 59 -18.70 -11.50 0.99
C ASP A 59 -19.56 -11.61 -0.29
N PRO A 60 -20.13 -12.80 -0.60
CA PRO A 60 -20.99 -12.98 -1.77
C PRO A 60 -22.25 -12.09 -1.79
N THR A 61 -22.65 -11.55 -0.64
CA THR A 61 -23.79 -10.62 -0.52
C THR A 61 -23.39 -9.15 -0.72
N GLY A 62 -22.10 -8.90 -0.97
CA GLY A 62 -21.55 -7.56 -1.20
C GLY A 62 -21.20 -6.80 0.06
N ASN A 63 -21.36 -7.39 1.26
CA ASN A 63 -21.01 -6.72 2.51
C ASN A 63 -19.50 -6.75 2.71
N ARG A 64 -18.93 -5.61 3.14
CA ARG A 64 -17.50 -5.52 3.47
C ARG A 64 -17.20 -6.35 4.73
N THR A 65 -16.37 -7.37 4.58
CA THR A 65 -15.96 -8.28 5.66
C THR A 65 -14.55 -8.01 6.18
N GLY A 66 -13.75 -7.25 5.44
CA GLY A 66 -12.39 -6.92 5.85
C GLY A 66 -11.61 -6.13 4.80
N PHE A 67 -10.30 -6.13 4.99
CA PHE A 67 -9.34 -5.51 4.09
C PHE A 67 -8.13 -6.43 3.94
N GLN A 68 -7.60 -6.49 2.73
CA GLN A 68 -6.38 -7.20 2.38
C GLN A 68 -5.28 -6.18 2.06
N VAL A 69 -4.03 -6.52 2.37
CA VAL A 69 -2.85 -5.82 1.85
C VAL A 69 -2.26 -6.62 0.70
N GLU A 70 -1.84 -5.93 -0.35
CA GLU A 70 -1.14 -6.52 -1.50
C GLU A 70 0.09 -5.67 -1.83
N SER A 71 1.28 -6.23 -1.79
CA SER A 71 2.49 -5.52 -2.22
C SER A 71 2.55 -5.36 -3.75
N ILE A 72 3.42 -4.47 -4.22
CA ILE A 72 3.59 -4.22 -5.66
C ILE A 72 4.07 -5.48 -6.43
N ASP A 73 4.79 -6.38 -5.76
CA ASP A 73 5.25 -7.67 -6.27
C ASP A 73 4.23 -8.80 -6.07
N GLY A 74 3.00 -8.47 -5.62
CA GLY A 74 1.87 -9.39 -5.60
C GLY A 74 1.75 -10.26 -4.34
N ARG A 75 2.58 -10.07 -3.31
CA ARG A 75 2.40 -10.75 -2.02
C ARG A 75 1.14 -10.22 -1.34
N LYS A 76 0.35 -11.11 -0.76
CA LYS A 76 -0.93 -10.77 -0.14
C LYS A 76 -0.99 -11.22 1.31
N GLY A 77 -1.70 -10.44 2.12
CA GLY A 77 -1.94 -10.73 3.54
C GLY A 77 -3.24 -10.11 4.02
N GLU A 78 -3.83 -10.67 5.06
CA GLU A 78 -4.99 -10.07 5.72
C GLU A 78 -4.53 -8.83 6.50
N LEU A 79 -5.19 -7.70 6.29
CA LEU A 79 -4.95 -6.49 7.10
C LEU A 79 -5.95 -6.44 8.26
N SER A 80 -7.22 -6.73 7.98
CA SER A 80 -8.24 -6.79 9.03
C SER A 80 -9.47 -7.53 8.56
N SER A 81 -10.24 -8.09 9.50
CA SER A 81 -11.55 -8.66 9.23
C SER A 81 -12.51 -8.50 10.40
N ARG A 82 -13.79 -8.80 10.16
CA ARG A 82 -14.82 -8.86 11.21
C ARG A 82 -14.73 -10.11 12.08
N ARG A 83 -13.81 -11.03 11.78
CA ARG A 83 -13.67 -12.27 12.54
C ARG A 83 -13.20 -11.93 13.97
N PRO A 84 -13.75 -12.58 15.01
CA PRO A 84 -13.20 -12.46 16.35
C PRO A 84 -11.76 -12.94 16.37
N GLY A 85 -10.90 -12.25 17.11
CA GLY A 85 -9.49 -12.60 17.20
C GLY A 85 -8.73 -11.64 18.12
N PRO A 86 -7.48 -11.98 18.47
CA PRO A 86 -6.59 -11.08 19.18
C PRO A 86 -6.15 -9.94 18.27
N GLY A 87 -5.87 -8.78 18.86
CA GLY A 87 -5.30 -7.63 18.16
C GLY A 87 -6.11 -6.34 18.35
N PRO A 88 -5.58 -5.21 17.86
CA PRO A 88 -6.27 -3.94 17.92
C PRO A 88 -7.61 -3.98 17.18
N ARG A 89 -8.59 -3.22 17.65
CA ARG A 89 -9.90 -3.09 17.02
C ARG A 89 -10.13 -1.68 16.51
N VAL A 90 -10.65 -1.58 15.29
CA VAL A 90 -11.10 -0.31 14.68
C VAL A 90 -12.53 -0.52 14.15
N GLY A 91 -13.51 0.01 14.87
CA GLY A 91 -14.92 -0.26 14.59
C GLY A 91 -15.23 -1.77 14.67
N PRO A 92 -15.87 -2.37 13.65
CA PRO A 92 -16.20 -3.79 13.65
C PRO A 92 -15.04 -4.71 13.21
N TYR A 93 -13.84 -4.17 12.93
CA TYR A 93 -12.72 -4.93 12.39
C TYR A 93 -11.63 -5.17 13.44
N VAL A 94 -11.15 -6.41 13.51
CA VAL A 94 -9.91 -6.80 14.20
C VAL A 94 -8.76 -6.67 13.22
N VAL A 95 -7.68 -6.01 13.63
CA VAL A 95 -6.49 -5.75 12.79
C VAL A 95 -5.47 -6.86 12.99
N ASP A 96 -5.07 -7.52 11.90
CA ASP A 96 -3.93 -8.44 11.88
C ASP A 96 -2.65 -7.66 11.61
N VAL A 97 -2.06 -7.12 12.68
CA VAL A 97 -0.83 -6.33 12.58
C VAL A 97 0.32 -7.17 12.02
N ARG A 98 0.44 -8.42 12.45
CA ARG A 98 1.53 -9.31 12.02
C ARG A 98 1.41 -9.68 10.55
N GLY A 99 0.20 -10.06 10.11
CA GLY A 99 -0.10 -10.36 8.72
C GLY A 99 0.10 -9.14 7.81
N PHE A 100 -0.28 -7.95 8.29
CA PHE A 100 -0.01 -6.71 7.59
C PHE A 100 1.49 -6.42 7.46
N GLU A 101 2.24 -6.46 8.57
CA GLU A 101 3.67 -6.14 8.60
C GLU A 101 4.50 -7.07 7.71
N ALA A 102 4.16 -8.37 7.68
CA ALA A 102 4.82 -9.37 6.85
C ALA A 102 4.74 -9.06 5.34
N VAL A 103 3.77 -8.25 4.90
CA VAL A 103 3.61 -7.84 3.49
C VAL A 103 4.05 -6.39 3.29
N ALA A 104 3.60 -5.50 4.16
CA ALA A 104 3.81 -4.07 4.01
C ALA A 104 5.27 -3.67 4.22
N LEU A 105 5.92 -4.15 5.28
CA LEU A 105 7.29 -3.70 5.62
C LEU A 105 8.32 -4.12 4.56
N PRO A 106 8.35 -5.38 4.08
CA PRO A 106 9.28 -5.76 3.02
C PRO A 106 9.05 -4.98 1.73
N SER A 107 7.80 -4.59 1.44
CA SER A 107 7.49 -3.81 0.23
C SER A 107 8.04 -2.39 0.26
N LEU A 108 8.46 -1.87 1.42
CA LEU A 108 9.01 -0.52 1.58
C LEU A 108 10.54 -0.50 1.62
N ALA A 109 11.19 -1.65 1.73
CA ALA A 109 12.64 -1.77 1.89
C ALA A 109 13.42 -1.81 0.57
N GLY A 110 12.83 -1.33 -0.52
CA GLY A 110 13.44 -1.30 -1.85
C GLY A 110 14.57 -0.27 -1.97
#